data_AF-A0A644TX82-F1
#
_entry.id   AF-A0A644TX82-F1
#
_cell.length_a   1.000
_cell.length_b   1.000
_cell.length_c   1.000
_cell.angle_alpha   90.00
_cell.angle_beta   90.00
_cell.angle_gamma   90.00
#
_symmetry.space_group_name_H-M   'P 1'
#
loop_
_entity.id
_entity.type
_entity.pdbx_description
1 polymer ?
#
loop_
_entity_poly.entity_id
_entity_poly.type
_entity_poly.pdbx_seq_one_letter_code
_entity_poly.pdbx_strand_id
1 'polypeptide(L)'
;MPDYKIYIPEAKAPVMYQFKEQFGRESSGMILSFMETSLSRDPVPQKADDQKQDPGLIYDTFFGDIETEHQFLSLFSDRQSAETAIMNRSADLFSKHPDIYLDVIAQFKKNHPNFAQIKGV
;
A
#
# COMPACT_ATOMS: atom_id res chain seq x y z
N MET A 1 5.57 32.55 -15.90
CA MET A 1 5.27 31.12 -15.66
C MET A 1 4.74 30.53 -16.94
N PRO A 2 5.12 29.30 -17.32
CA PRO A 2 4.53 28.62 -18.48
C PRO A 2 3.08 28.24 -18.16
N ASP A 3 2.17 28.45 -19.11
CA ASP A 3 0.78 28.00 -19.00
C ASP A 3 0.66 26.53 -19.40
N TYR A 4 0.38 25.67 -18.43
CA TYR A 4 0.20 24.23 -18.66
C TYR A 4 -1.28 23.88 -18.78
N LYS A 5 -1.65 23.20 -19.87
CA LYS A 5 -2.98 22.60 -20.04
C LYS A 5 -2.89 21.11 -19.72
N ILE A 6 -3.52 20.69 -18.63
CA ILE A 6 -3.53 19.28 -18.19
C ILE A 6 -4.86 18.66 -18.62
N TYR A 7 -4.78 17.54 -19.37
CA TYR A 7 -5.97 16.75 -19.68
C TYR A 7 -6.37 15.91 -18.46
N ILE A 8 -7.63 16.01 -18.06
CA ILE A 8 -8.21 15.21 -16.99
C ILE A 8 -9.16 14.20 -17.63
N PRO A 9 -8.93 12.88 -17.45
CA PRO A 9 -9.86 11.86 -17.92
C PRO A 9 -11.26 12.05 -17.33
N GLU A 10 -12.29 11.80 -18.13
CA GLU A 10 -13.69 12.04 -17.76
C GLU A 10 -14.10 11.31 -16.47
N ALA A 11 -13.64 10.08 -16.26
CA ALA A 11 -13.88 9.30 -15.04
C ALA A 11 -13.38 9.98 -13.76
N LYS A 12 -12.41 10.90 -13.86
CA LYS A 12 -11.82 11.65 -12.75
C LYS A 12 -12.34 13.09 -12.65
N ALA A 13 -13.16 13.53 -13.61
CA ALA A 13 -13.75 14.86 -13.60
C ALA A 13 -14.60 15.14 -12.34
N PRO A 14 -15.43 14.21 -11.82
CA PRO A 14 -16.22 14.47 -10.60
C PRO A 14 -15.35 14.77 -9.38
N VAL A 15 -14.21 14.08 -9.23
CA VAL A 15 -13.25 14.31 -8.15
C VAL A 15 -12.63 15.71 -8.28
N MET A 16 -12.31 16.12 -9.50
CA MET A 16 -11.78 17.46 -9.76
C MET A 16 -12.81 18.56 -9.46
N TYR A 17 -14.08 18.33 -9.78
CA TYR A 17 -15.15 19.28 -9.46
C TYR A 17 -15.33 19.43 -7.95
N GLN A 18 -15.38 18.33 -7.20
CA GLN A 18 -15.45 18.37 -5.73
C GLN A 18 -14.25 19.11 -5.12
N PHE A 19 -13.04 18.84 -5.63
CA PHE A 19 -11.84 19.52 -5.18
C PHE A 19 -11.90 21.03 -5.46
N LYS A 20 -12.39 21.43 -6.63
CA LYS A 20 -12.57 22.84 -6.99
C LYS A 20 -13.62 23.53 -6.13
N GLU A 21 -14.71 22.84 -5.76
CA GLU A 21 -15.72 23.38 -4.84
C GLU A 21 -15.16 23.57 -3.42
N GLN A 22 -14.35 22.64 -2.94
CA GLN A 22 -13.75 22.69 -1.60
C GLN A 22 -12.66 23.75 -1.46
N PHE A 23 -11.83 23.94 -2.49
CA PHE A 23 -10.62 24.76 -2.40
C PHE A 23 -10.63 26.01 -3.30
N GLY A 24 -11.67 26.20 -4.12
CA GLY A 24 -11.87 27.42 -4.91
C GLY A 24 -10.74 27.72 -5.92
N ARG A 25 -10.47 29.02 -6.16
CA ARG A 25 -9.40 29.50 -7.06
C ARG A 25 -7.98 29.11 -6.59
N GLU A 26 -7.80 28.81 -5.31
CA GLU A 26 -6.52 28.41 -4.71
C GLU A 26 -6.18 26.92 -4.95
N SER A 27 -7.13 26.14 -5.48
CA SER A 27 -6.95 24.72 -5.79
C SER A 27 -5.77 24.43 -6.71
N SER A 28 -5.46 25.33 -7.65
CA SER A 28 -4.35 25.15 -8.59
C SER A 28 -2.99 25.13 -7.89
N GLY A 29 -2.80 25.96 -6.86
CA GLY A 29 -1.57 25.96 -6.06
C GLY A 29 -1.39 24.67 -5.28
N MET A 30 -2.47 24.17 -4.65
CA MET A 30 -2.43 22.89 -3.92
C MET A 30 -2.17 21.69 -4.83
N ILE A 31 -2.74 21.67 -6.05
CA ILE A 31 -2.47 20.61 -7.03
C ILE A 31 -1.01 20.63 -7.45
N LEU A 32 -0.44 21.81 -7.70
CA LEU A 32 0.98 21.95 -8.02
C LEU A 32 1.85 21.49 -6.84
N SER A 33 1.56 21.92 -5.62
CA SER A 33 2.28 21.46 -4.42
C SER A 33 2.15 19.95 -4.22
N PHE A 34 0.98 19.35 -4.50
CA PHE A 34 0.78 17.91 -4.46
C PHE A 34 1.60 17.19 -5.54
N MET A 35 1.60 17.70 -6.77
CA MET A 35 2.41 17.16 -7.87
C MET A 35 3.91 17.30 -7.57
N GLU A 36 4.35 18.45 -7.11
CA GLU A 36 5.73 18.71 -6.68
C GLU A 36 6.11 17.81 -5.53
N THR A 37 5.25 17.60 -4.52
CA THR A 37 5.50 16.65 -3.42
C THR A 37 5.52 15.21 -3.91
N SER A 38 4.72 14.86 -4.91
CA SER A 38 4.71 13.52 -5.51
C SER A 38 5.93 13.26 -6.40
N LEU A 39 6.46 14.31 -7.03
CA LEU A 39 7.67 14.27 -7.87
C LEU A 39 8.97 14.44 -7.06
N SER A 40 8.90 15.15 -5.92
CA SER A 40 10.01 15.41 -4.98
C SER A 40 10.06 14.37 -3.86
N ARG A 41 9.02 13.55 -3.70
CA ARG A 41 9.24 12.19 -3.22
C ARG A 41 10.21 11.60 -4.24
N ASP A 42 11.46 11.47 -3.84
CA ASP A 42 12.40 10.58 -4.52
C ASP A 42 11.60 9.36 -4.96
N PRO A 43 11.59 9.00 -6.25
CA PRO A 43 11.05 7.73 -6.62
C PRO A 43 11.82 6.75 -5.73
N VAL A 44 11.10 6.04 -4.84
CA VAL A 44 11.63 4.78 -4.33
C VAL A 44 12.13 4.09 -5.58
N PRO A 45 13.44 3.88 -5.73
CA PRO A 45 13.98 3.57 -7.03
C PRO A 45 13.31 2.29 -7.48
N GLN A 46 12.46 2.39 -8.51
CA GLN A 46 12.09 1.25 -9.34
C GLN A 46 13.34 0.91 -10.15
N LYS A 47 14.37 0.43 -9.46
CA LYS A 47 15.49 -0.27 -10.08
C LYS A 47 14.98 -1.68 -10.37
N ALA A 48 14.55 -1.86 -11.60
CA ALA A 48 14.74 -3.13 -12.27
C ALA A 48 16.25 -3.34 -12.40
N ASP A 49 16.88 -3.91 -11.36
CA ASP A 49 18.25 -4.45 -11.39
C ASP A 49 18.50 -5.15 -10.05
N ASP A 50 18.47 -6.49 -10.04
CA ASP A 50 19.14 -7.43 -9.11
C ASP A 50 19.43 -6.97 -7.67
N GLN A 51 18.52 -6.23 -7.03
CA GLN A 51 18.55 -6.01 -5.60
C GLN A 51 17.97 -7.26 -4.97
N LYS A 52 18.82 -8.02 -4.26
CA LYS A 52 18.39 -8.96 -3.23
C LYS A 52 17.18 -8.34 -2.52
N GLN A 53 16.00 -8.89 -2.78
CA GLN A 53 14.77 -8.39 -2.17
C GLN A 53 14.98 -8.51 -0.67
N ASP A 54 15.10 -7.38 0.03
CA ASP A 54 15.33 -7.41 1.46
C ASP A 54 14.03 -7.94 2.11
N PRO A 55 14.06 -9.15 2.71
CA PRO A 55 12.86 -9.76 3.26
C PRO A 55 12.21 -8.89 4.35
N GLY A 56 13.00 -8.06 5.04
CA GLY A 56 12.50 -7.14 6.06
C GLY A 56 11.64 -6.01 5.47
N LEU A 57 12.10 -5.39 4.38
CA LEU A 57 11.33 -4.33 3.70
C LEU A 57 10.04 -4.88 3.08
N ILE A 58 10.11 -6.09 2.53
CA ILE A 58 8.94 -6.77 1.97
C ILE A 58 7.99 -7.18 3.10
N TYR A 59 8.48 -7.67 4.23
CA TYR A 59 7.66 -7.94 5.41
C TYR A 59 6.89 -6.70 5.86
N ASP A 60 7.58 -5.58 6.03
CA ASP A 60 6.97 -4.32 6.49
C ASP A 60 5.89 -3.83 5.52
N THR A 61 6.10 -4.05 4.22
CA THR A 61 5.13 -3.66 3.18
C THR A 61 3.81 -4.43 3.26
N PHE A 62 3.85 -5.73 3.60
CA PHE A 62 2.66 -6.60 3.58
C PHE A 62 2.01 -6.78 4.97
N PHE A 63 2.81 -6.72 6.03
CA PHE A 63 2.39 -7.05 7.40
C PHE A 63 2.85 -6.03 8.45
N GLY A 64 3.61 -4.99 8.08
CA GLY A 64 4.14 -4.01 9.03
C GLY A 64 3.07 -3.16 9.72
N ASP A 65 1.86 -3.09 9.17
CA ASP A 65 0.70 -2.44 9.79
C ASP A 65 0.07 -3.26 10.94
N ILE A 66 0.48 -4.53 11.11
CA ILE A 66 -0.02 -5.42 12.15
C ILE A 66 0.83 -5.25 13.41
N GLU A 67 0.53 -4.22 14.22
CA GLU A 67 1.24 -4.00 15.48
C GLU A 67 0.94 -5.10 16.51
N THR A 68 -0.34 -5.47 16.64
CA THR A 68 -0.79 -6.57 17.49
C THR A 68 -1.95 -7.31 16.84
N GLU A 69 -2.05 -8.61 17.10
CA GLU A 69 -3.11 -9.45 16.53
C GLU A 69 -4.50 -9.03 17.02
N HIS A 70 -4.62 -8.57 18.27
CA HIS A 70 -5.88 -8.09 18.83
C HIS A 70 -6.37 -6.81 18.14
N GLN A 71 -5.49 -5.84 17.91
CA GLN A 71 -5.85 -4.62 17.18
C GLN A 71 -6.24 -4.96 15.74
N PHE A 72 -5.46 -5.81 15.08
CA PHE A 72 -5.78 -6.23 13.72
C PHE A 72 -7.14 -6.92 13.65
N LEU A 73 -7.44 -7.86 14.56
CA LEU A 73 -8.76 -8.51 14.64
C LEU A 73 -9.89 -7.49 14.86
N SER A 74 -9.66 -6.46 15.67
CA SER A 74 -10.68 -5.43 15.97
C SER A 74 -11.08 -4.57 14.77
N LEU A 75 -10.25 -4.53 13.71
CA LEU A 75 -10.59 -3.86 12.45
C LEU A 75 -11.65 -4.63 11.64
N PHE A 76 -11.92 -5.89 11.99
CA PHE A 76 -12.85 -6.76 11.29
C PHE A 76 -14.03 -7.14 12.18
N SER A 77 -15.17 -7.39 11.52
CA SER A 77 -16.40 -7.82 12.21
C SER A 77 -16.28 -9.22 12.83
N ASP A 78 -15.44 -10.07 12.24
CA ASP A 78 -15.19 -11.43 12.70
C ASP A 78 -13.76 -11.89 12.37
N ARG A 79 -13.37 -13.00 13.01
CA ARG A 79 -12.06 -13.62 12.83
C ARG A 79 -11.86 -14.12 11.39
N GLN A 80 -12.90 -14.62 10.74
CA GLN A 80 -12.81 -15.20 9.41
C GLN A 80 -12.44 -14.14 8.36
N SER A 81 -12.96 -12.93 8.51
CA SER A 81 -12.63 -11.77 7.65
C SER A 81 -11.17 -11.35 7.82
N ALA A 82 -10.67 -11.34 9.06
CA ALA A 82 -9.26 -11.05 9.33
C ALA A 82 -8.34 -12.12 8.75
N GLU A 83 -8.69 -13.41 8.90
CA GLU A 83 -7.94 -14.51 8.30
C GLU A 83 -7.95 -14.43 6.76
N THR A 84 -9.08 -14.06 6.15
CA THR A 84 -9.19 -13.84 4.70
C THR A 84 -8.31 -12.68 4.24
N ALA A 85 -8.24 -11.58 5.00
CA ALA A 85 -7.36 -10.46 4.68
C ALA A 85 -5.88 -10.89 4.69
N ILE A 86 -5.47 -11.69 5.68
CA ILE A 86 -4.11 -12.25 5.75
C ILE A 86 -3.83 -13.20 4.58
N MET A 87 -4.79 -14.06 4.22
CA MET A 87 -4.66 -14.94 3.04
C MET A 87 -4.50 -14.13 1.75
N ASN A 88 -5.29 -13.07 1.56
CA ASN A 88 -5.20 -12.23 0.36
C ASN A 88 -3.84 -11.53 0.27
N ARG A 89 -3.32 -11.01 1.39
CA ARG A 89 -1.98 -10.41 1.46
C ARG A 89 -0.89 -11.45 1.15
N SER A 90 -1.03 -12.66 1.68
CA SER A 90 -0.09 -13.77 1.44
C SER A 90 -0.12 -14.23 -0.02
N ALA A 91 -1.29 -14.30 -0.64
CA ALA A 91 -1.43 -14.63 -2.06
C ALA A 91 -0.81 -13.53 -2.96
N ASP A 92 -1.00 -12.26 -2.63
CA ASP A 92 -0.39 -11.13 -3.34
C ASP A 92 1.14 -11.14 -3.17
N LEU A 93 1.64 -11.45 -1.96
CA LEU A 93 3.07 -11.64 -1.70
C LEU A 93 3.64 -12.77 -2.56
N PHE A 94 2.99 -13.93 -2.60
CA PHE A 94 3.44 -15.05 -3.43
C PHE A 94 3.47 -14.69 -4.92
N SER A 95 2.48 -13.92 -5.39
CA SER A 95 2.42 -13.51 -6.80
C SER A 95 3.53 -12.51 -7.17
N LYS A 96 3.93 -11.64 -6.26
CA LYS A 96 4.91 -10.57 -6.52
C LYS A 96 6.35 -10.96 -6.18
N HIS A 97 6.52 -11.78 -5.15
CA HIS A 97 7.79 -12.13 -4.53
C HIS A 97 7.87 -13.63 -4.18
N PRO A 98 7.73 -14.53 -5.18
CA PRO A 98 7.68 -15.97 -4.92
C PRO A 98 8.99 -16.53 -4.33
N ASP A 99 10.11 -15.87 -4.62
CA ASP A 99 11.47 -16.24 -4.21
C ASP A 99 11.73 -16.04 -2.72
N ILE A 100 11.13 -15.03 -2.10
CA ILE A 100 11.29 -14.71 -0.67
C ILE A 100 10.01 -14.96 0.15
N TYR A 101 8.93 -15.39 -0.50
CA TYR A 101 7.63 -15.66 0.13
C TYR A 101 7.76 -16.46 1.43
N LEU A 102 8.53 -17.55 1.38
CA LEU A 102 8.71 -18.44 2.54
C LEU A 102 9.40 -17.75 3.72
N ASP A 103 10.41 -16.91 3.46
CA ASP A 103 11.15 -16.20 4.50
C ASP A 103 10.27 -15.14 5.17
N VAL A 104 9.52 -14.38 4.36
CA VAL A 104 8.61 -13.33 4.84
C VAL A 104 7.44 -13.93 5.64
N ILE A 105 6.87 -15.05 5.17
CA ILE A 105 5.82 -15.75 5.91
C ILE A 105 6.34 -16.39 7.20
N ALA A 106 7.57 -16.92 7.20
CA ALA A 106 8.18 -17.43 8.42
C ALA A 106 8.35 -16.31 9.47
N GLN A 107 8.75 -15.11 9.05
CA GLN A 107 8.82 -13.93 9.90
C GLN A 107 7.42 -13.53 10.43
N PHE A 108 6.40 -13.55 9.57
CA PHE A 108 5.01 -13.29 9.96
C PHE A 108 4.52 -14.26 11.03
N LYS A 109 4.72 -15.57 10.84
CA LYS A 109 4.31 -16.59 11.82
C LYS A 109 5.04 -16.47 13.15
N LYS A 110 6.29 -16.01 13.13
CA LYS A 110 7.08 -15.76 14.35
C LYS A 110 6.55 -14.56 15.13
N ASN A 111 6.19 -13.49 14.44
CA ASN A 111 5.70 -12.26 15.05
C ASN A 111 4.21 -12.35 15.44
N HIS A 112 3.44 -13.18 14.75
CA HIS A 112 2.00 -13.34 14.91
C HIS A 112 1.58 -14.82 15.02
N PRO A 113 1.87 -15.49 16.15
CA PRO A 113 1.64 -16.93 16.32
C PRO A 113 0.16 -17.35 16.30
N ASN A 114 -0.80 -16.48 16.64
CA ASN A 114 -2.23 -16.82 16.58
C ASN A 114 -2.77 -16.83 15.14
N PHE A 115 -2.05 -16.20 14.20
CA PHE A 115 -2.32 -16.29 12.77
C PHE A 115 -1.50 -17.36 12.06
N ALA A 116 -0.52 -17.96 12.73
CA ALA A 116 0.27 -19.06 12.15
C ALA A 116 -0.54 -20.33 11.87
N GLN A 117 -1.74 -20.46 12.44
CA GLN A 117 -2.65 -21.59 12.24
C GLN A 117 -3.54 -21.46 10.99
N ILE A 118 -3.51 -20.31 10.31
CA ILE A 118 -4.28 -20.08 9.10
C ILE A 118 -3.80 -21.05 8.01
N LYS A 119 -4.69 -21.91 7.51
CA LYS A 119 -4.35 -22.86 6.44
C LYS A 119 -4.11 -22.12 5.12
N GLY A 120 -2.97 -22.36 4.48
CA GLY A 120 -2.64 -21.73 3.18
C GLY A 120 -1.76 -20.48 3.29
N VAL A 121 -1.40 -20.10 4.51
CA VAL A 121 -0.31 -19.18 4.86
C VAL A 121 0.73 -20.00 5.58
#